data_AF-A0A2A2HCS3-F1
#
_entry.id   AF-A0A2A2HCS3-F1
#
_cell.length_a   1.000
_cell.length_b   1.000
_cell.length_c   1.000
_cell.angle_alpha   90.00
_cell.angle_beta   90.00
_cell.angle_gamma   90.00
#
_symmetry.space_group_name_H-M   'P 1'
#
loop_
_entity.id
_entity.type
_entity.pdbx_description
1 polymer ?
#
loop_
_entity_poly.entity_id
_entity_poly.type
_entity_poly.pdbx_seq_one_letter_code
_entity_poly.pdbx_strand_id
1 'polypeptide(L)'
;MKSDKIKNKIQKSLNELRKYLETDDNNKPSLHKKHNFNTFKKDTNDEKEELITGIVVVAVILIILFSTCYYFLVFSPQMQQLQEHKTEKTNQLNSIFKDDLANEATRQALQSRIDSASNIEEVEQIDVESAAYPVIKNKLLTEIEEMKDKYKRVDVVINNASTIMSLDNATKFIETAPIDELANTEIRKVDTVIVPVTINRKQAASGLISENDIVDIYTTQSMMKTETNENTTTNDTNTTEDNTTTVDENNNTTTKIAGGSQVISILRSKDAGEIDSNYEVNKNNTNNTTKSEDINVNIEEVLKSKSAGVYDEKEYNLLLEKYGMRLANYERTSNIGDLECQYIIMLEVPRDSVDMILSNMDNIILTIPTYNAPDWVKIKQ
;
A
#
# COMPACT_ATOMS: atom_id res chain seq x y z
N MET A 1 17.68 -48.35 -7.11
CA MET A 1 19.00 -48.56 -7.77
C MET A 1 20.21 -47.90 -7.10
N LYS A 2 20.11 -46.76 -6.39
CA LYS A 2 21.27 -46.19 -5.62
C LYS A 2 21.43 -46.77 -4.20
N SER A 3 20.35 -47.21 -3.54
CA SER A 3 20.38 -47.76 -2.19
C SER A 3 21.09 -49.13 -2.11
N ASP A 4 20.88 -50.00 -3.10
CA ASP A 4 21.45 -51.36 -3.11
C ASP A 4 22.98 -51.35 -3.30
N LYS A 5 23.50 -50.38 -4.04
CA LYS A 5 24.96 -50.19 -4.20
C LYS A 5 25.63 -49.76 -2.90
N ILE A 6 24.95 -48.97 -2.06
CA ILE A 6 25.48 -48.50 -0.78
C ILE A 6 25.46 -49.64 0.25
N LYS A 7 24.37 -50.42 0.32
CA LYS A 7 24.29 -51.62 1.17
C LYS A 7 25.37 -52.65 0.84
N ASN A 8 25.60 -52.93 -0.43
CA ASN A 8 26.66 -53.87 -0.84
C ASN A 8 28.07 -53.36 -0.48
N LYS A 9 28.31 -52.04 -0.56
CA LYS A 9 29.60 -51.45 -0.19
C LYS A 9 29.85 -51.56 1.33
N ILE A 10 28.80 -51.34 2.13
CA ILE A 10 28.85 -51.47 3.61
C ILE A 10 29.06 -52.94 4.03
N GLN A 11 28.36 -53.89 3.41
CA GLN A 11 28.57 -55.32 3.70
C GLN A 11 29.98 -55.80 3.32
N LYS A 12 30.52 -55.29 2.21
CA LYS A 12 31.89 -55.62 1.80
C LYS A 12 32.92 -55.10 2.80
N SER A 13 32.78 -53.86 3.27
CA SER A 13 33.68 -53.31 4.30
C SER A 13 33.56 -54.01 5.66
N LEU A 14 32.35 -54.47 6.03
CA LEU A 14 32.14 -55.24 7.27
C LEU A 14 32.78 -56.63 7.21
N ASN A 15 32.72 -57.29 6.05
CA ASN A 15 33.37 -58.60 5.86
C ASN A 15 34.90 -58.50 5.78
N GLU A 16 35.44 -57.41 5.22
CA GLU A 16 36.88 -57.15 5.25
C GLU A 16 37.37 -56.91 6.68
N LEU A 17 36.64 -56.11 7.49
CA LEU A 17 36.96 -55.91 8.91
C LEU A 17 36.89 -57.20 9.73
N ARG A 18 35.88 -58.06 9.48
CA ARG A 18 35.76 -59.35 10.16
C ARG A 18 36.93 -60.29 9.86
N LYS A 19 37.47 -60.25 8.64
CA LYS A 19 38.63 -61.05 8.24
C LYS A 19 39.92 -60.61 8.96
N TYR A 20 40.05 -59.32 9.28
CA TYR A 20 41.16 -58.79 10.09
C TYR A 20 41.02 -59.08 11.59
N LEU A 21 39.79 -59.32 12.07
CA LEU A 21 39.50 -59.65 13.47
C LEU A 21 39.59 -61.17 13.77
N GLU A 22 39.42 -62.04 12.77
CA GLU A 22 39.46 -63.52 12.93
C GLU A 22 40.83 -64.15 12.60
N THR A 23 41.90 -63.36 12.42
CA THR A 23 43.26 -63.90 12.21
C THR A 23 44.25 -63.47 13.31
N ASP A 24 44.19 -64.13 14.47
CA ASP A 24 45.38 -64.72 15.12
C ASP A 24 44.96 -65.57 16.32
N ASP A 25 44.93 -66.90 16.14
CA ASP A 25 45.52 -67.80 17.12
C ASP A 25 45.99 -69.07 16.38
N ASN A 26 47.30 -69.34 16.48
CA ASN A 26 48.03 -70.52 15.98
C ASN A 26 48.51 -70.53 14.51
N ASN A 27 49.64 -69.88 14.22
CA ASN A 27 50.90 -70.51 13.73
C ASN A 27 51.86 -69.46 13.15
N LYS A 28 53.09 -69.38 13.68
CA LYS A 28 54.23 -68.78 12.98
C LYS A 28 55.29 -69.84 12.69
N PRO A 29 55.81 -69.97 11.46
CA PRO A 29 57.08 -70.62 11.21
C PRO A 29 58.22 -69.70 11.61
N SER A 30 59.27 -70.29 12.17
CA SER A 30 60.48 -69.63 12.65
C SER A 30 61.28 -68.98 11.51
N LEU A 31 61.80 -67.78 11.73
CA LEU A 31 63.00 -67.30 11.08
C LEU A 31 63.75 -66.32 11.99
N HIS A 32 64.96 -66.74 12.36
CA HIS A 32 65.91 -65.99 13.17
C HIS A 32 66.32 -64.67 12.51
N LYS A 33 66.36 -63.59 13.31
CA LYS A 33 67.50 -62.66 13.27
C LYS A 33 67.67 -61.94 14.60
N LYS A 34 68.84 -62.16 15.20
CA LYS A 34 69.39 -61.40 16.33
C LYS A 34 69.48 -59.92 15.97
N HIS A 35 69.05 -59.04 16.87
CA HIS A 35 69.87 -57.93 17.34
C HIS A 35 69.52 -57.60 18.78
N ASN A 36 70.59 -57.51 19.59
CA ASN A 36 70.57 -57.23 21.01
C ASN A 36 69.93 -55.88 21.30
N PHE A 37 68.97 -55.85 22.23
CA PHE A 37 68.83 -54.73 23.15
C PHE A 37 68.65 -55.28 24.56
N ASN A 38 69.73 -55.16 25.32
CA ASN A 38 69.79 -55.51 26.73
C ASN A 38 69.04 -54.46 27.54
N THR A 39 68.11 -54.96 28.35
CA THR A 39 67.85 -54.56 29.74
C THR A 39 67.47 -53.09 30.02
N PHE A 40 66.18 -52.87 30.26
CA PHE A 40 65.72 -52.27 31.53
C PHE A 40 64.38 -52.93 31.89
N LYS A 41 64.44 -53.94 32.75
CA LYS A 41 63.28 -54.43 33.51
C LYS A 41 63.13 -53.49 34.70
N LYS A 42 62.07 -52.69 34.69
CA LYS A 42 61.45 -52.09 35.87
C LYS A 42 59.96 -52.39 35.73
N ASP A 43 59.32 -52.87 36.78
CA ASP A 43 57.94 -53.37 36.77
C ASP A 43 56.95 -52.37 36.12
N THR A 44 56.39 -52.75 34.96
CA THR A 44 55.60 -51.84 34.08
C THR A 44 54.09 -52.10 34.11
N ASN A 45 53.49 -52.28 35.28
CA ASN A 45 52.01 -52.27 35.36
C ASN A 45 51.49 -50.90 35.80
N ASP A 46 52.13 -50.24 36.77
CA ASP A 46 51.66 -48.92 37.25
C ASP A 46 51.95 -47.77 36.25
N GLU A 47 53.11 -47.77 35.57
CA GLU A 47 53.45 -46.73 34.57
C GLU A 47 52.60 -46.80 33.29
N LYS A 48 52.04 -47.98 32.97
CA LYS A 48 51.12 -48.14 31.82
C LYS A 48 49.73 -47.66 32.16
N GLU A 49 49.26 -47.89 33.38
CA GLU A 49 47.99 -47.33 33.84
C GLU A 49 48.03 -45.80 33.90
N GLU A 50 49.14 -45.20 34.36
CA GLU A 50 49.31 -43.74 34.37
C GLU A 50 49.36 -43.11 32.97
N LEU A 51 50.02 -43.76 32.00
CA LEU A 51 50.04 -43.31 30.59
C LEU A 51 48.67 -43.46 29.90
N ILE A 52 47.93 -44.54 30.20
CA ILE A 52 46.59 -44.77 29.67
C ILE A 52 45.61 -43.74 30.27
N THR A 53 45.68 -43.47 31.56
CA THR A 53 44.88 -42.44 32.22
C THR A 53 45.20 -41.04 31.66
N GLY A 54 46.47 -40.72 31.41
CA GLY A 54 46.87 -39.47 30.77
C GLY A 54 46.29 -39.30 29.35
N ILE A 55 46.34 -40.36 28.53
CA ILE A 55 45.78 -40.36 27.16
C ILE A 55 44.26 -40.18 27.19
N VAL A 56 43.56 -40.82 28.12
CA VAL A 56 42.09 -40.69 28.26
C VAL A 56 41.69 -39.26 28.63
N VAL A 57 42.41 -38.63 29.56
CA VAL A 57 42.13 -37.23 29.96
C VAL A 57 42.36 -36.27 28.80
N VAL A 58 43.44 -36.43 28.03
CA VAL A 58 43.72 -35.60 26.85
C VAL A 58 42.67 -35.83 25.74
N ALA A 59 42.21 -37.06 25.55
CA ALA A 59 41.14 -37.37 24.60
C ALA A 59 39.81 -36.70 24.98
N VAL A 60 39.43 -36.71 26.26
CA VAL A 60 38.23 -36.01 26.76
C VAL A 60 38.34 -34.51 26.56
N ILE A 61 39.49 -33.91 26.84
CA ILE A 61 39.76 -32.49 26.62
C ILE A 61 39.63 -32.13 25.12
N LEU A 62 40.17 -32.97 24.22
CA LEU A 62 40.03 -32.78 22.78
C LEU A 62 38.57 -32.88 22.32
N ILE A 63 37.77 -33.81 22.85
CA ILE A 63 36.34 -33.92 22.52
C ILE A 63 35.58 -32.66 22.95
N ILE A 64 35.85 -32.13 24.15
CA ILE A 64 35.25 -30.88 24.64
C ILE A 64 35.67 -29.71 23.75
N LEU A 65 36.95 -29.64 23.34
CA LEU A 65 37.48 -28.59 22.48
C LEU A 65 36.89 -28.64 21.06
N PHE A 66 36.76 -29.83 20.47
CA PHE A 66 36.09 -30.00 19.18
C PHE A 66 34.58 -29.71 19.27
N SER A 67 33.92 -30.09 20.36
CA SER A 67 32.49 -29.80 20.57
C SER A 67 32.23 -28.31 20.74
N THR A 68 33.06 -27.62 21.52
CA THR A 68 32.97 -26.15 21.70
C THR A 68 33.33 -25.40 20.42
N CYS A 69 34.34 -25.85 19.68
CA CYS A 69 34.68 -25.30 18.37
C CYS A 69 33.54 -25.50 17.36
N TYR A 70 32.98 -26.71 17.25
CA TYR A 70 31.82 -26.99 16.39
C TYR A 70 30.60 -26.15 16.75
N TYR A 71 30.31 -26.03 18.05
CA TYR A 71 29.22 -25.21 18.55
C TYR A 71 29.37 -23.73 18.12
N PHE A 72 30.57 -23.17 18.27
CA PHE A 72 30.80 -21.75 17.96
C PHE A 72 30.88 -21.46 16.45
N LEU A 73 31.48 -22.36 15.67
CA LEU A 73 31.71 -22.14 14.23
C LEU A 73 30.52 -22.49 13.34
N VAL A 74 29.68 -23.46 13.75
CA VAL A 74 28.57 -23.96 12.92
C VAL A 74 27.21 -23.74 13.58
N PHE A 75 27.04 -24.13 14.84
CA PHE A 75 25.72 -24.10 15.49
C PHE A 75 25.27 -22.70 15.91
N SER A 76 26.18 -21.88 16.45
CA SER A 76 25.91 -20.50 16.85
C SER A 76 25.39 -19.62 15.69
N PRO A 77 26.05 -19.55 14.51
CA PRO A 77 25.54 -18.74 13.40
C PRO A 77 24.21 -19.25 12.85
N GLN A 78 23.98 -20.57 12.81
CA GLN A 78 22.70 -21.15 12.37
C GLN A 78 21.55 -20.80 13.32
N MET A 79 21.80 -20.83 14.64
CA MET A 79 20.81 -20.43 15.63
C MET A 79 20.48 -18.93 15.51
N GLN A 80 21.49 -18.08 15.25
CA GLN A 80 21.27 -16.66 15.04
C GLN A 80 20.39 -16.40 13.82
N GLN A 81 20.71 -17.02 12.67
CA GLN A 81 19.88 -16.89 11.45
C GLN A 81 18.44 -17.35 11.69
N LEU A 82 18.24 -18.48 12.38
CA LEU A 82 16.89 -18.94 12.73
C LEU A 82 16.12 -17.90 13.57
N GLN A 83 16.78 -17.26 14.55
CA GLN A 83 16.14 -16.23 15.38
C GLN A 83 15.84 -14.95 14.60
N GLU A 84 16.71 -14.56 13.66
CA GLU A 84 16.47 -13.43 12.76
C GLU A 84 15.22 -13.69 11.90
N HIS A 85 15.13 -14.85 11.23
CA HIS A 85 13.95 -15.24 10.45
C HIS A 85 12.66 -15.33 11.30
N LYS A 86 12.75 -15.84 12.54
CA LYS A 86 11.60 -15.84 13.48
C LYS A 86 11.17 -14.42 13.81
N THR A 87 12.13 -13.52 14.08
CA THR A 87 11.86 -12.11 14.40
C THR A 87 11.21 -11.40 13.23
N GLU A 88 11.70 -11.60 12.01
CA GLU A 88 11.11 -11.04 10.78
C GLU A 88 9.67 -11.53 10.58
N LYS A 89 9.41 -12.83 10.75
CA LYS A 89 8.04 -13.37 10.65
C LYS A 89 7.12 -12.87 11.77
N THR A 90 7.61 -12.74 13.00
CA THR A 90 6.84 -12.14 14.09
C THR A 90 6.54 -10.67 13.81
N ASN A 91 7.47 -9.92 13.22
CA ASN A 91 7.22 -8.53 12.81
C ASN A 91 6.16 -8.45 11.70
N GLN A 92 6.22 -9.35 10.72
CA GLN A 92 5.17 -9.46 9.70
C GLN A 92 3.80 -9.74 10.34
N LEU A 93 3.72 -10.71 11.25
CA LEU A 93 2.49 -11.03 11.99
C LEU A 93 1.95 -9.82 12.77
N ASN A 94 2.82 -9.11 13.50
CA ASN A 94 2.44 -7.93 14.27
C ASN A 94 2.02 -6.75 13.38
N SER A 95 2.60 -6.63 12.18
CA SER A 95 2.20 -5.59 11.22
C SER A 95 0.80 -5.82 10.66
N ILE A 96 0.37 -7.08 10.56
CA ILE A 96 -0.94 -7.48 10.04
C ILE A 96 -2.03 -7.36 11.11
N PHE A 97 -1.75 -7.76 12.36
CA PHE A 97 -2.72 -7.78 13.47
C PHE A 97 -2.59 -6.61 14.45
N LYS A 98 -2.30 -5.39 13.98
CA LYS A 98 -2.07 -4.18 14.82
C LYS A 98 -3.08 -4.06 15.97
N ASP A 99 -2.64 -4.38 17.19
CA ASP A 99 -3.42 -4.37 18.45
C ASP A 99 -4.84 -4.97 18.34
N ASP A 100 -5.03 -5.96 17.46
CA ASP A 100 -6.35 -6.50 17.15
C ASP A 100 -6.77 -7.61 18.12
N LEU A 101 -7.37 -7.19 19.25
CA LEU A 101 -7.90 -8.08 20.28
C LEU A 101 -8.95 -9.09 19.74
N ALA A 102 -9.67 -8.74 18.68
CA ALA A 102 -10.71 -9.62 18.13
C ALA A 102 -10.13 -10.92 17.53
N ASN A 103 -8.86 -10.87 17.11
CA ASN A 103 -8.20 -11.96 16.39
C ASN A 103 -7.00 -12.54 17.15
N GLU A 104 -6.96 -12.29 18.47
CA GLU A 104 -5.88 -12.70 19.35
C GLU A 104 -5.62 -14.22 19.32
N ALA A 105 -6.67 -15.04 19.19
CA ALA A 105 -6.53 -16.49 19.11
C ALA A 105 -5.77 -16.93 17.84
N THR A 106 -6.08 -16.35 16.68
CA THR A 106 -5.40 -16.64 15.41
C THR A 106 -3.96 -16.12 15.46
N ARG A 107 -3.77 -14.90 15.98
CA ARG A 107 -2.45 -14.30 16.17
C ARG A 107 -1.57 -15.18 17.08
N GLN A 108 -2.11 -15.63 18.21
CA GLN A 108 -1.39 -16.49 19.14
C GLN A 108 -1.07 -17.87 18.55
N ALA A 109 -1.98 -18.46 17.76
CA ALA A 109 -1.74 -19.72 17.07
C ALA A 109 -0.60 -19.59 16.04
N LEU A 110 -0.55 -18.49 15.29
CA LEU A 110 0.53 -18.21 14.34
C LEU A 110 1.85 -17.92 15.05
N GLN A 111 1.83 -17.12 16.13
CA GLN A 111 3.02 -16.85 16.94
C GLN A 111 3.60 -18.15 17.53
N SER A 112 2.76 -19.01 18.10
CA SER A 112 3.19 -20.30 18.63
C SER A 112 3.81 -21.19 17.55
N ARG A 113 3.32 -21.13 16.31
CA ARG A 113 3.87 -21.89 15.19
C ARG A 113 5.24 -21.34 14.75
N ILE A 114 5.42 -20.02 14.74
CA ILE A 114 6.71 -19.35 14.49
C ILE A 114 7.72 -19.76 15.57
N ASP A 115 7.32 -19.69 16.84
CA ASP A 115 8.20 -19.99 17.97
C ASP A 115 8.63 -21.47 17.99
N SER A 116 7.73 -22.38 17.58
CA SER A 116 7.98 -23.83 17.55
C SER A 116 8.80 -24.32 16.35
N ALA A 117 9.01 -23.48 15.34
CA ALA A 117 9.78 -23.86 14.15
C ALA A 117 11.24 -24.17 14.50
N SER A 118 11.77 -25.26 13.96
CA SER A 118 13.10 -25.79 14.31
C SER A 118 14.18 -25.50 13.26
N ASN A 119 13.80 -25.03 12.07
CA ASN A 119 14.70 -24.65 10.98
C ASN A 119 14.13 -23.46 10.19
N ILE A 120 14.96 -22.86 9.34
CA ILE A 120 14.58 -21.67 8.55
C ILE A 120 13.46 -22.01 7.56
N GLU A 121 13.53 -23.18 6.92
CA GLU A 121 12.53 -23.62 5.95
C GLU A 121 11.13 -23.78 6.58
N GLU A 122 11.04 -24.25 7.83
CA GLU A 122 9.79 -24.33 8.58
C GLU A 122 9.22 -22.94 8.89
N VAL A 123 10.07 -21.95 9.17
CA VAL A 123 9.64 -20.55 9.40
C VAL A 123 9.09 -19.94 8.11
N GLU A 124 9.78 -20.15 6.99
CA GLU A 124 9.38 -19.62 5.68
C GLU A 124 8.08 -20.24 5.16
N GLN A 125 7.80 -21.51 5.49
CA GLN A 125 6.55 -22.18 5.13
C GLN A 125 5.32 -21.68 5.91
N ILE A 126 5.51 -20.89 6.97
CA ILE A 126 4.40 -20.29 7.70
C ILE A 126 3.86 -19.12 6.89
N ASP A 127 2.76 -19.39 6.18
CA ASP A 127 1.99 -18.39 5.45
C ASP A 127 1.06 -17.63 6.41
N VAL A 128 1.59 -16.53 6.94
CA VAL A 128 0.87 -15.61 7.82
C VAL A 128 -0.24 -14.88 7.06
N GLU A 129 0.00 -14.50 5.82
CA GLU A 129 -0.89 -13.69 4.99
C GLU A 129 -2.17 -14.46 4.64
N SER A 130 -2.03 -15.68 4.12
CA SER A 130 -3.18 -16.52 3.79
C SER A 130 -4.00 -16.92 5.02
N ALA A 131 -3.35 -17.05 6.18
CA ALA A 131 -4.04 -17.35 7.44
C ALA A 131 -4.77 -16.12 8.00
N ALA A 132 -4.21 -14.92 7.86
CA ALA A 132 -4.79 -13.68 8.34
C ALA A 132 -5.91 -13.15 7.45
N TYR A 133 -5.79 -13.34 6.13
CA TYR A 133 -6.73 -12.82 5.13
C TYR A 133 -8.21 -13.10 5.43
N PRO A 134 -8.67 -14.37 5.63
CA PRO A 134 -10.09 -14.63 5.87
C PRO A 134 -10.58 -14.02 7.19
N VAL A 135 -9.70 -13.92 8.19
CA VAL A 135 -10.03 -13.41 9.52
C VAL A 135 -10.23 -11.89 9.47
N ILE A 136 -9.29 -11.16 8.89
CA ILE A 136 -9.38 -9.71 8.71
C ILE A 136 -10.54 -9.35 7.77
N LYS A 137 -10.69 -10.09 6.66
CA LYS A 137 -11.81 -9.91 5.73
C LYS A 137 -13.16 -10.00 6.43
N ASN A 138 -13.41 -11.09 7.17
CA ASN A 138 -14.70 -11.30 7.84
C ASN A 138 -14.97 -10.23 8.91
N LYS A 139 -13.92 -9.80 9.63
CA LYS A 139 -14.02 -8.69 10.59
C LYS A 139 -14.47 -7.41 9.88
N LEU A 140 -13.75 -6.96 8.86
CA LEU A 140 -14.07 -5.72 8.15
C LEU A 140 -15.46 -5.76 7.51
N LEU A 141 -15.88 -6.91 6.97
CA LEU A 141 -17.25 -7.09 6.46
C LEU A 141 -18.33 -6.96 7.55
N THR A 142 -18.04 -7.45 8.76
CA THR A 142 -18.94 -7.30 9.92
C THR A 142 -19.02 -5.82 10.35
N GLU A 143 -17.87 -5.15 10.44
CA GLU A 143 -17.80 -3.73 10.80
C GLU A 143 -18.53 -2.84 9.79
N ILE A 144 -18.47 -3.15 8.50
CA ILE A 144 -19.23 -2.43 7.47
C ILE A 144 -20.74 -2.48 7.75
N GLU A 145 -21.26 -3.65 8.11
CA GLU A 145 -22.70 -3.82 8.36
C GLU A 145 -23.15 -3.11 9.64
N GLU A 146 -22.28 -3.06 10.65
CA GLU A 146 -22.53 -2.42 11.94
C GLU A 146 -22.40 -0.88 11.87
N MET A 147 -21.43 -0.36 11.10
CA MET A 147 -21.06 1.05 11.07
C MET A 147 -21.75 1.87 9.96
N LYS A 148 -22.59 1.23 9.13
CA LYS A 148 -23.31 1.93 8.04
C LYS A 148 -24.20 3.06 8.52
N ASP A 149 -24.22 4.13 7.74
CA ASP A 149 -25.12 5.27 7.97
C ASP A 149 -26.54 5.01 7.41
N LYS A 150 -27.43 6.00 7.57
CA LYS A 150 -28.80 5.97 7.02
C LYS A 150 -28.84 5.83 5.49
N TYR A 151 -27.77 6.23 4.82
CA TYR A 151 -27.63 6.24 3.36
C TYR A 151 -26.88 5.00 2.84
N LYS A 152 -26.59 4.01 3.70
CA LYS A 152 -25.79 2.82 3.39
C LYS A 152 -24.39 3.16 2.90
N ARG A 153 -23.76 4.15 3.53
CA ARG A 153 -22.38 4.55 3.33
C ARG A 153 -21.57 4.23 4.59
N VAL A 154 -20.28 4.03 4.39
CA VAL A 154 -19.28 3.84 5.45
C VAL A 154 -18.07 4.72 5.17
N ASP A 155 -17.37 5.12 6.23
CA ASP A 155 -16.07 5.77 6.10
C ASP A 155 -14.98 4.70 6.21
N VAL A 156 -14.17 4.57 5.16
CA VAL A 156 -13.08 3.61 5.08
C VAL A 156 -11.78 4.39 5.13
N VAL A 157 -11.00 4.18 6.19
CA VAL A 157 -9.69 4.81 6.36
C VAL A 157 -8.64 3.84 5.88
N ILE A 158 -7.86 4.24 4.88
CA ILE A 158 -6.74 3.47 4.34
C ILE A 158 -5.48 4.32 4.50
N ASN A 159 -4.49 3.83 5.23
CA ASN A 159 -3.22 4.56 5.45
C ASN A 159 -3.43 6.02 5.90
N ASN A 160 -4.37 6.25 6.82
CA ASN A 160 -4.78 7.55 7.36
C ASN A 160 -5.53 8.49 6.37
N ALA A 161 -5.86 8.03 5.17
CA ALA A 161 -6.74 8.76 4.26
C ALA A 161 -8.17 8.22 4.36
N SER A 162 -9.11 9.10 4.74
CA SER A 162 -10.53 8.76 4.86
C SER A 162 -11.20 8.80 3.48
N THR A 163 -11.96 7.75 3.15
CA THR A 163 -12.75 7.66 1.92
C THR A 163 -14.17 7.22 2.25
N ILE A 164 -15.14 8.06 1.89
CA ILE A 164 -16.56 7.71 2.04
C ILE A 164 -16.96 6.84 0.84
N MET A 165 -17.52 5.66 1.12
CA MET A 165 -17.95 4.75 0.06
C MET A 165 -19.30 4.10 0.39
N SER A 166 -20.01 3.68 -0.66
CA SER A 166 -21.24 2.91 -0.50
C SER A 166 -20.93 1.51 0.03
N LEU A 167 -21.93 0.88 0.65
CA LEU A 167 -21.85 -0.49 1.16
C LEU A 167 -21.33 -1.46 0.09
N ASP A 168 -21.86 -1.39 -1.14
CA ASP A 168 -21.50 -2.28 -2.23
C ASP A 168 -20.05 -2.06 -2.70
N ASN A 169 -19.59 -0.80 -2.73
CA ASN A 169 -18.21 -0.50 -3.11
C ASN A 169 -17.22 -0.92 -2.02
N ALA A 170 -17.57 -0.70 -0.75
CA ALA A 170 -16.74 -1.06 0.39
C ALA A 170 -16.61 -2.58 0.54
N THR A 171 -17.71 -3.32 0.35
CA THR A 171 -17.67 -4.80 0.33
C THR A 171 -16.82 -5.31 -0.82
N LYS A 172 -17.00 -4.78 -2.03
CA LYS A 172 -16.16 -5.13 -3.19
C LYS A 172 -14.68 -4.81 -2.97
N PHE A 173 -14.37 -3.68 -2.34
CA PHE A 173 -13.00 -3.33 -1.96
C PHE A 173 -12.41 -4.41 -1.04
N ILE A 174 -13.08 -4.75 0.05
CA ILE A 174 -12.60 -5.78 1.00
C ILE A 174 -12.46 -7.16 0.34
N GLU A 175 -13.32 -7.49 -0.61
CA GLU A 175 -13.26 -8.77 -1.31
C GLU A 175 -12.09 -8.89 -2.29
N THR A 176 -11.57 -7.77 -2.78
CA THR A 176 -10.57 -7.72 -3.86
C THR A 176 -9.21 -7.18 -3.43
N ALA A 177 -9.14 -6.42 -2.34
CA ALA A 177 -7.91 -5.79 -1.88
C ALA A 177 -6.91 -6.81 -1.30
N PRO A 178 -5.60 -6.57 -1.46
CA PRO A 178 -4.56 -7.40 -0.86
C PRO A 178 -4.53 -7.24 0.67
N ILE A 179 -3.98 -8.24 1.36
CA ILE A 179 -3.89 -8.26 2.83
C ILE A 179 -3.18 -7.05 3.42
N ASP A 180 -2.16 -6.54 2.72
CA ASP A 180 -1.41 -5.36 3.15
C ASP A 180 -2.27 -4.10 3.23
N GLU A 181 -3.23 -3.95 2.32
CA GLU A 181 -4.20 -2.85 2.36
C GLU A 181 -5.26 -3.09 3.45
N LEU A 182 -5.76 -4.32 3.54
CA LEU A 182 -6.78 -4.69 4.54
C LEU A 182 -6.27 -4.54 5.99
N ALA A 183 -5.01 -4.87 6.25
CA ALA A 183 -4.38 -4.71 7.57
C ALA A 183 -4.26 -3.24 8.01
N ASN A 184 -4.24 -2.31 7.05
CA ASN A 184 -4.18 -0.88 7.27
C ASN A 184 -5.53 -0.19 7.07
N THR A 185 -6.61 -0.98 6.99
CA THR A 185 -7.97 -0.49 6.79
C THR A 185 -8.71 -0.42 8.13
N GLU A 186 -9.36 0.70 8.40
CA GLU A 186 -10.28 0.88 9.53
C GLU A 186 -11.66 1.29 9.00
N ILE A 187 -12.71 0.65 9.52
CA ILE A 187 -14.10 0.99 9.18
C ILE A 187 -14.70 1.85 10.28
N ARG A 188 -15.18 3.04 9.89
CA ARG A 188 -15.76 4.01 10.80
C ARG A 188 -17.15 4.42 10.36
N LYS A 189 -17.89 4.96 11.32
CA LYS A 189 -19.17 5.60 11.04
C LYS A 189 -18.92 6.91 10.31
N VAL A 190 -19.72 7.18 9.28
CA VAL A 190 -19.65 8.43 8.51
C VAL A 190 -19.92 9.63 9.42
N ASP A 191 -18.92 10.50 9.57
CA ASP A 191 -19.02 11.81 10.22
C ASP A 191 -18.47 12.88 9.27
N THR A 192 -19.37 13.69 8.72
CA THR A 192 -19.08 14.65 7.66
C THR A 192 -19.42 16.07 8.04
N VAL A 193 -18.74 17.02 7.39
CA VAL A 193 -18.96 18.46 7.51
C VAL A 193 -18.99 19.06 6.11
N ILE A 194 -19.80 20.10 5.93
CA ILE A 194 -19.81 20.87 4.69
C ILE A 194 -18.76 21.98 4.79
N VAL A 195 -17.80 21.97 3.87
CA VAL A 195 -16.72 22.96 3.79
C VAL A 195 -16.84 23.76 2.49
N PRO A 196 -16.89 25.10 2.56
CA PRO A 196 -16.75 25.94 1.39
C PRO A 196 -15.29 25.97 0.94
N VAL A 197 -15.02 25.66 -0.32
CA VAL A 197 -13.68 25.74 -0.92
C VAL A 197 -13.74 26.64 -2.15
N THR A 198 -12.78 27.56 -2.25
CA THR A 198 -12.64 28.43 -3.41
C THR A 198 -11.50 27.92 -4.28
N ILE A 199 -11.80 27.45 -5.50
CA ILE A 199 -10.81 26.86 -6.41
C ILE A 199 -11.01 27.37 -7.83
N ASN A 200 -9.99 27.30 -8.67
CA ASN A 200 -10.16 27.58 -10.10
C ASN A 200 -10.79 26.38 -10.84
N ARG A 201 -11.25 26.61 -12.06
CA ARG A 201 -11.84 25.55 -12.88
C ARG A 201 -10.88 24.39 -13.13
N LYS A 202 -9.58 24.63 -13.35
CA LYS A 202 -8.59 23.57 -13.56
C LYS A 202 -8.56 22.59 -12.38
N GLN A 203 -8.57 23.12 -11.16
CA GLN A 203 -8.62 22.38 -9.90
C GLN A 203 -9.97 21.67 -9.71
N ALA A 204 -11.07 22.21 -10.23
CA ALA A 204 -12.41 21.64 -10.17
C ALA A 204 -12.66 20.53 -11.22
N ALA A 205 -11.73 19.59 -11.39
CA ALA A 205 -11.73 18.62 -12.50
C ALA A 205 -11.99 19.26 -13.87
N SER A 206 -11.35 20.41 -14.15
CA SER A 206 -11.57 21.22 -15.37
C SER A 206 -13.01 21.71 -15.57
N GLY A 207 -13.79 21.81 -14.49
CA GLY A 207 -15.19 22.22 -14.50
C GLY A 207 -16.15 21.15 -15.02
N LEU A 208 -15.76 19.89 -14.90
CA LEU A 208 -16.57 18.73 -15.28
C LEU A 208 -17.40 18.16 -14.13
N ILE A 209 -17.23 18.71 -12.93
CA ILE A 209 -18.03 18.37 -11.75
C ILE A 209 -19.41 19.03 -11.79
N SER A 210 -20.39 18.31 -11.27
CA SER A 210 -21.79 18.71 -11.12
C SER A 210 -22.25 18.59 -9.66
N GLU A 211 -23.39 19.16 -9.34
CA GLU A 211 -24.07 18.90 -8.07
C GLU A 211 -24.34 17.41 -7.89
N ASN A 212 -24.09 16.90 -6.70
CA ASN A 212 -24.13 15.49 -6.31
C ASN A 212 -23.05 14.58 -6.89
N ASP A 213 -22.10 15.10 -7.66
CA ASP A 213 -20.94 14.29 -8.06
C ASP A 213 -20.10 13.93 -6.83
N ILE A 214 -19.53 12.72 -6.86
CA ILE A 214 -18.56 12.26 -5.88
C ILE A 214 -17.17 12.59 -6.39
N VAL A 215 -16.34 13.18 -5.52
CA VAL A 215 -14.98 13.63 -5.85
C VAL A 215 -13.96 13.15 -4.82
N ASP A 216 -12.74 12.92 -5.31
CA ASP A 216 -11.56 12.73 -4.49
C ASP A 216 -10.75 14.02 -4.43
N ILE A 217 -10.23 14.34 -3.25
CA ILE A 217 -9.51 15.58 -2.93
C ILE A 217 -8.03 15.25 -2.77
N TYR A 218 -7.20 15.88 -3.59
CA TYR A 218 -5.74 15.77 -3.55
C TYR A 218 -5.11 17.11 -3.23
N THR A 219 -3.92 17.10 -2.63
CA THR A 219 -3.07 18.28 -2.50
C THR A 219 -1.77 18.09 -3.29
N THR A 220 -1.32 19.16 -3.96
CA THR A 220 -0.01 19.22 -4.60
C THR A 220 0.97 19.99 -3.71
N GLN A 221 1.99 19.30 -3.20
CA GLN A 221 3.09 19.96 -2.51
C GLN A 221 4.30 20.02 -3.44
N SER A 222 4.83 21.23 -3.63
CA SER A 222 6.14 21.41 -4.26
C SER A 222 7.20 21.14 -3.19
N MET A 223 7.97 20.06 -3.35
CA MET A 223 9.12 19.83 -2.48
C MET A 223 10.23 20.82 -2.84
N MET A 224 10.43 21.84 -2.01
CA MET A 224 11.69 22.59 -2.00
C MET A 224 12.80 21.62 -1.58
N LYS A 225 13.55 21.08 -2.55
CA LYS A 225 14.75 20.29 -2.28
C LYS A 225 15.75 21.17 -1.55
N THR A 226 15.93 20.93 -0.25
CA THR A 226 17.03 21.55 0.49
C THR A 226 18.29 20.79 0.13
N GLU A 227 19.04 21.26 -0.87
CA GLU A 227 20.32 20.68 -1.24
C GLU A 227 21.31 20.85 -0.09
N THR A 228 21.53 19.77 0.65
CA THR A 228 22.72 19.63 1.49
C THR A 228 23.84 19.16 0.58
N ASN A 229 24.70 20.07 0.17
CA ASN A 229 25.90 19.78 -0.62
C ASN A 229 26.89 18.93 0.20
N GLU A 230 26.86 17.61 0.01
CA GLU A 230 28.00 16.76 0.33
C GLU A 230 28.89 16.61 -0.91
N ASN A 231 29.96 17.40 -0.94
CA ASN A 231 31.06 17.25 -1.89
C ASN A 231 31.72 15.88 -1.68
N THR A 232 31.51 14.96 -2.62
CA THR A 232 32.39 13.80 -2.77
C THR A 232 33.06 13.87 -4.15
N THR A 233 34.34 14.21 -4.13
CA THR A 233 35.19 14.26 -5.32
C THR A 233 35.59 12.86 -5.74
N THR A 234 35.27 12.46 -6.97
CA THR A 234 36.04 11.42 -7.67
C THR A 234 35.98 11.63 -9.18
N ASN A 235 37.16 11.87 -9.77
CA ASN A 235 37.41 11.87 -11.21
C ASN A 235 37.31 10.43 -11.75
N ASP A 236 36.67 10.21 -12.90
CA ASP A 236 37.39 9.95 -14.17
C ASP A 236 36.49 9.43 -15.31
N THR A 237 36.77 9.96 -16.50
CA THR A 237 36.68 9.37 -17.85
C THR A 237 35.34 9.19 -18.60
N ASN A 238 35.12 10.12 -19.54
CA ASN A 238 34.65 9.99 -20.94
C ASN A 238 33.55 8.98 -21.31
N THR A 239 32.38 9.50 -21.68
CA THR A 239 31.78 9.25 -23.02
C THR A 239 30.77 10.35 -23.37
N THR A 240 30.84 10.78 -24.62
CA THR A 240 30.04 11.81 -25.29
C THR A 240 28.57 11.38 -25.40
N GLU A 241 27.64 12.08 -24.76
CA GLU A 241 26.23 12.11 -25.14
C GLU A 241 25.67 13.53 -24.97
N ASP A 242 24.76 13.88 -25.87
CA ASP A 242 24.27 15.21 -26.17
C ASP A 242 23.79 16.01 -24.95
N ASN A 243 24.29 17.25 -24.84
CA ASN A 243 23.72 18.29 -24.01
C ASN A 243 22.34 18.71 -24.56
N THR A 244 21.30 17.97 -24.17
CA THR A 244 19.97 18.56 -23.95
C THR A 244 19.75 18.68 -22.46
N THR A 245 20.10 19.85 -21.92
CA THR A 245 19.63 20.33 -20.62
C THR A 245 18.10 20.38 -20.62
N THR A 246 17.45 19.29 -20.22
CA THR A 246 16.11 19.34 -19.64
C THR A 246 16.27 19.74 -18.18
N VAL A 247 16.28 21.05 -17.97
CA VAL A 247 15.97 21.65 -16.68
C VAL A 247 14.46 21.44 -16.45
N ASP A 248 14.10 21.17 -15.19
CA ASP A 248 12.75 21.08 -14.60
C ASP A 248 12.11 19.67 -14.45
N GLU A 249 12.62 18.89 -13.50
CA GLU A 249 11.75 18.00 -12.70
C GLU A 249 11.45 18.68 -11.36
N ASN A 250 10.40 19.52 -11.33
CA ASN A 250 9.69 19.81 -10.09
C ASN A 250 8.98 18.52 -9.65
N ASN A 251 9.59 17.77 -8.75
CA ASN A 251 8.94 16.62 -8.09
C ASN A 251 7.81 17.12 -7.18
N ASN A 252 6.68 17.45 -7.79
CA ASN A 252 5.45 17.76 -7.07
C ASN A 252 4.86 16.45 -6.57
N THR A 253 4.89 16.23 -5.26
CA THR A 253 4.23 15.06 -4.65
C THR A 253 2.76 15.36 -4.47
N THR A 254 1.91 14.50 -5.02
CA THR A 254 0.45 14.57 -4.86
C THR A 254 0.02 13.62 -3.76
N THR A 255 -0.73 14.11 -2.79
CA THR A 255 -1.22 13.30 -1.65
C THR A 255 -2.73 13.36 -1.59
N LYS A 256 -3.40 12.20 -1.44
CA LYS A 256 -4.85 12.14 -1.26
C LYS A 256 -5.19 12.58 0.16
N ILE A 257 -6.08 13.56 0.30
CA ILE A 257 -6.55 14.09 1.59
C ILE A 257 -7.85 13.41 2.01
N ALA A 258 -8.79 13.30 1.08
CA ALA A 258 -10.09 12.69 1.30
C ALA A 258 -10.60 12.04 0.01
N GLY A 259 -11.30 10.92 0.14
CA GLY A 259 -11.99 10.28 -0.97
C GLY A 259 -13.49 10.29 -0.79
N GLY A 260 -14.22 10.20 -1.89
CA GLY A 260 -15.67 10.01 -1.83
C GLY A 260 -16.47 11.21 -1.31
N SER A 261 -15.90 12.41 -1.36
CA SER A 261 -16.56 13.64 -0.91
C SER A 261 -17.68 14.03 -1.89
N GLN A 262 -18.82 14.49 -1.39
CA GLN A 262 -19.96 14.84 -2.25
C GLN A 262 -20.01 16.34 -2.51
N VAL A 263 -20.22 16.71 -3.78
CA VAL A 263 -20.45 18.10 -4.18
C VAL A 263 -21.89 18.50 -3.85
N ILE A 264 -22.07 19.44 -2.92
CA ILE A 264 -23.40 19.91 -2.50
C ILE A 264 -23.89 21.04 -3.40
N SER A 265 -23.01 21.98 -3.75
CA SER A 265 -23.35 23.11 -4.60
C SER A 265 -22.11 23.69 -5.26
N ILE A 266 -22.28 24.27 -6.45
CA ILE A 266 -21.23 24.92 -7.21
C ILE A 266 -21.69 26.34 -7.57
N LEU A 267 -20.88 27.32 -7.22
CA LEU A 267 -21.07 28.72 -7.59
C LEU A 267 -19.90 29.14 -8.48
N ARG A 268 -20.20 29.45 -9.74
CA ARG A 268 -19.20 29.99 -10.68
C ARG A 268 -19.09 31.51 -10.51
N SER A 269 -17.87 32.03 -10.40
CA SER A 269 -17.60 33.46 -10.42
C SER A 269 -18.11 34.05 -11.73
N LYS A 270 -18.87 35.13 -11.62
CA LYS A 270 -19.46 35.84 -12.74
C LYS A 270 -18.37 36.63 -13.47
N ASP A 271 -17.97 36.13 -14.63
CA ASP A 271 -17.85 37.02 -15.78
C ASP A 271 -19.21 36.94 -16.48
N ALA A 272 -19.97 38.03 -16.45
CA ALA A 272 -21.27 38.05 -17.08
C ALA A 272 -21.06 37.91 -18.59
N GLY A 273 -21.19 36.71 -19.12
CA GLY A 273 -21.36 36.53 -20.55
C GLY A 273 -22.62 37.28 -20.95
N GLU A 274 -22.49 38.23 -21.87
CA GLU A 274 -23.66 38.81 -22.55
C GLU A 274 -24.36 37.67 -23.29
N ILE A 275 -25.63 37.43 -22.96
CA ILE A 275 -26.46 36.52 -23.73
C ILE A 275 -27.16 37.39 -24.78
N ASP A 276 -26.62 37.41 -26.00
CA ASP A 276 -27.38 37.91 -27.15
C ASP A 276 -28.51 36.91 -27.42
N SER A 277 -29.68 37.15 -26.85
CA SER A 277 -30.91 36.42 -27.19
C SER A 277 -31.84 37.32 -27.99
N ASN A 278 -31.98 37.03 -29.28
CA ASN A 278 -33.02 37.64 -30.10
C ASN A 278 -34.38 37.05 -29.71
N TYR A 279 -35.11 37.72 -28.82
CA TYR A 279 -36.45 37.32 -28.41
C TYR A 279 -37.49 38.14 -29.19
N GLU A 280 -38.17 37.52 -30.15
CA GLU A 280 -39.29 38.16 -30.85
C GLU A 280 -40.54 38.17 -29.95
N VAL A 281 -40.79 39.28 -29.26
CA VAL A 281 -42.05 39.46 -28.52
C VAL A 281 -43.16 39.75 -29.52
N ASN A 282 -43.94 38.72 -29.85
CA ASN A 282 -45.12 38.87 -30.71
C ASN A 282 -46.27 39.48 -29.89
N LYS A 283 -46.30 40.81 -29.81
CA LYS A 283 -47.36 41.56 -29.11
C LYS A 283 -48.58 41.64 -30.02
N ASN A 284 -49.53 40.71 -29.87
CA ASN A 284 -50.83 40.78 -30.54
C ASN A 284 -51.63 41.97 -30.01
N ASN A 285 -51.41 43.15 -30.59
CA ASN A 285 -52.25 44.32 -30.38
C ASN A 285 -52.50 45.01 -31.72
N THR A 286 -53.47 44.47 -32.47
CA THR A 286 -54.31 45.07 -33.54
C THR A 286 -53.65 45.90 -34.66
N ASN A 287 -52.33 46.10 -34.70
CA ASN A 287 -51.62 46.76 -35.78
C ASN A 287 -50.34 45.97 -36.09
N ASN A 288 -50.29 45.42 -37.31
CA ASN A 288 -49.18 44.64 -37.86
C ASN A 288 -47.91 45.50 -38.03
N THR A 289 -47.17 45.68 -36.95
CA THR A 289 -45.78 46.15 -36.99
C THR A 289 -44.94 45.18 -36.16
N THR A 290 -44.30 44.23 -36.83
CA THR A 290 -43.21 43.43 -36.27
C THR A 290 -42.03 44.36 -36.05
N LYS A 291 -41.87 44.83 -34.81
CA LYS A 291 -40.69 45.55 -34.38
C LYS A 291 -39.73 44.52 -33.81
N SER A 292 -38.69 44.19 -34.58
CA SER A 292 -37.55 43.44 -34.06
C SER A 292 -36.74 44.45 -33.23
N GLU A 293 -36.74 44.27 -31.91
CA GLU A 293 -35.87 45.02 -31.01
C GLU A 293 -34.78 44.03 -30.57
N ASP A 294 -33.54 44.30 -30.95
CA ASP A 294 -32.37 43.59 -30.44
C ASP A 294 -32.22 43.96 -28.95
N ILE A 295 -32.66 43.08 -28.06
CA ILE A 295 -32.43 43.24 -26.63
C ILE A 295 -31.26 42.32 -26.27
N ASN A 296 -30.09 42.90 -26.08
CA ASN A 296 -28.98 42.24 -25.41
C ASN A 296 -29.37 42.10 -23.93
N VAL A 297 -29.97 40.96 -23.57
CA VAL A 297 -30.47 40.75 -22.22
C VAL A 297 -29.33 40.18 -21.38
N ASN A 298 -28.65 41.05 -20.63
CA ASN A 298 -27.73 40.61 -19.60
C ASN A 298 -28.52 39.78 -18.56
N ILE A 299 -27.96 38.67 -18.07
CA ILE A 299 -28.58 37.87 -16.99
C ILE A 299 -28.97 38.76 -15.80
N GLU A 300 -28.19 39.81 -15.53
CA GLU A 300 -28.53 40.79 -14.50
C GLU A 300 -29.81 41.58 -14.80
N GLU A 301 -30.08 41.88 -16.06
CA GLU A 301 -31.32 42.50 -16.51
C GLU A 301 -32.50 41.51 -16.47
N VAL A 302 -32.26 40.22 -16.76
CA VAL A 302 -33.23 39.13 -16.49
C VAL A 302 -33.56 39.06 -14.98
N LEU A 303 -32.56 39.13 -14.10
CA LEU A 303 -32.76 39.13 -12.64
C LEU A 303 -33.53 40.37 -12.17
N LYS A 304 -33.17 41.56 -12.68
CA LYS A 304 -33.83 42.84 -12.35
C LYS A 304 -35.29 42.88 -12.85
N SER A 305 -35.56 42.34 -14.03
CA SER A 305 -36.91 42.28 -14.60
C SER A 305 -37.84 41.30 -13.87
N LYS A 306 -37.30 40.22 -13.25
CA LYS A 306 -38.07 39.40 -12.29
C LYS A 306 -38.45 40.17 -11.04
N SER A 307 -37.52 40.92 -10.43
CA SER A 307 -37.84 41.75 -9.26
C SER A 307 -38.90 42.82 -9.57
N ALA A 308 -39.03 43.22 -10.85
CA ALA A 308 -40.05 44.13 -11.35
C ALA A 308 -41.37 43.44 -11.75
N GLY A 309 -41.47 42.10 -11.69
CA GLY A 309 -42.68 41.33 -11.98
C GLY A 309 -43.06 41.22 -13.47
N VAL A 310 -42.12 41.41 -14.39
CA VAL A 310 -42.39 41.54 -15.84
C VAL A 310 -42.44 40.20 -16.59
N TYR A 311 -41.84 39.13 -16.05
CA TYR A 311 -41.74 37.81 -16.70
C TYR A 311 -42.51 36.72 -15.96
N ASP A 312 -42.98 35.70 -16.69
CA ASP A 312 -43.55 34.47 -16.13
C ASP A 312 -42.46 33.66 -15.41
N GLU A 313 -42.74 33.27 -14.17
CA GLU A 313 -41.81 32.59 -13.27
C GLU A 313 -41.32 31.24 -13.84
N LYS A 314 -42.14 30.59 -14.69
CA LYS A 314 -41.81 29.31 -15.32
C LYS A 314 -40.75 29.45 -16.42
N GLU A 315 -40.90 30.41 -17.32
CA GLU A 315 -39.92 30.67 -18.38
C GLU A 315 -38.59 31.17 -17.79
N TYR A 316 -38.67 31.96 -16.73
CA TYR A 316 -37.52 32.43 -15.97
C TYR A 316 -36.74 31.30 -15.28
N ASN A 317 -37.44 30.39 -14.59
CA ASN A 317 -36.78 29.26 -13.91
C ASN A 317 -36.10 28.35 -14.94
N LEU A 318 -36.70 28.13 -16.11
CA LEU A 318 -36.08 27.35 -17.18
C LEU A 318 -34.77 27.98 -17.70
N LEU A 319 -34.70 29.32 -17.75
CA LEU A 319 -33.52 30.02 -18.26
C LEU A 319 -32.35 29.99 -17.26
N LEU A 320 -32.64 30.13 -15.96
CA LEU A 320 -31.62 30.25 -14.92
C LEU A 320 -31.27 28.95 -14.21
N GLU A 321 -32.19 27.99 -14.16
CA GLU A 321 -31.92 26.69 -13.56
C GLU A 321 -30.72 26.05 -14.26
N LYS A 322 -29.68 25.76 -13.47
CA LYS A 322 -28.43 25.15 -13.94
C LYS A 322 -27.75 25.94 -15.07
N TYR A 323 -27.97 27.26 -15.17
CA TYR A 323 -27.35 28.09 -16.21
C TYR A 323 -25.82 27.91 -16.28
N GLY A 324 -25.13 27.98 -15.13
CA GLY A 324 -23.68 27.76 -15.06
C GLY A 324 -23.25 26.38 -15.54
N MET A 325 -24.01 25.33 -15.21
CA MET A 325 -23.76 23.95 -15.65
C MET A 325 -24.05 23.75 -17.14
N ARG A 326 -25.09 24.41 -17.68
CA ARG A 326 -25.37 24.42 -19.12
C ARG A 326 -24.25 25.08 -19.88
N LEU A 327 -23.77 26.23 -19.40
CA LEU A 327 -22.62 26.93 -19.97
C LEU A 327 -21.37 26.05 -19.95
N ALA A 328 -21.05 25.43 -18.80
CA ALA A 328 -19.94 24.49 -18.68
C ALA A 328 -20.07 23.30 -19.66
N ASN A 329 -21.28 22.80 -19.88
CA ASN A 329 -21.55 21.76 -20.87
C ASN A 329 -21.35 22.23 -22.31
N TYR A 330 -21.78 23.43 -22.66
CA TYR A 330 -21.53 23.98 -24.00
C TYR A 330 -20.03 24.15 -24.24
N GLU A 331 -19.32 24.76 -23.29
CA GLU A 331 -17.85 24.89 -23.32
C GLU A 331 -17.16 23.53 -23.54
N ARG A 332 -17.59 22.51 -22.78
CA ARG A 332 -17.11 21.13 -22.92
C ARG A 332 -17.37 20.57 -24.32
N THR A 333 -18.59 20.66 -24.83
CA THR A 333 -18.95 20.12 -26.15
C THR A 333 -18.27 20.86 -27.30
N SER A 334 -17.99 22.14 -27.12
CA SER A 334 -17.30 22.99 -28.09
C SER A 334 -15.77 22.91 -27.97
N ASN A 335 -15.24 22.21 -26.96
CA ASN A 335 -13.81 22.14 -26.64
C ASN A 335 -13.15 23.53 -26.48
N ILE A 336 -13.92 24.49 -25.98
CA ILE A 336 -13.52 25.88 -25.72
C ILE A 336 -13.98 26.20 -24.32
N GLY A 337 -13.08 26.62 -23.44
CA GLY A 337 -13.45 26.95 -22.07
C GLY A 337 -12.49 27.93 -21.44
N ASP A 338 -13.05 28.81 -20.61
CA ASP A 338 -12.27 29.61 -19.68
C ASP A 338 -11.86 28.74 -18.48
N LEU A 339 -10.57 28.47 -18.36
CA LEU A 339 -9.99 27.64 -17.32
C LEU A 339 -9.59 28.42 -16.05
N GLU A 340 -9.59 29.75 -16.12
CA GLU A 340 -9.20 30.62 -15.01
C GLU A 340 -10.39 31.08 -14.17
N CYS A 341 -11.62 30.76 -14.58
CA CYS A 341 -12.80 31.11 -13.79
C CYS A 341 -12.77 30.44 -12.40
N GLN A 342 -13.17 31.20 -11.39
CA GLN A 342 -13.13 30.80 -9.99
C GLN A 342 -14.46 30.18 -9.57
N TYR A 343 -14.43 29.08 -8.84
CA TYR A 343 -15.59 28.41 -8.27
C TYR A 343 -15.56 28.48 -6.75
N ILE A 344 -16.73 28.67 -6.15
CA ILE A 344 -16.97 28.38 -4.73
C ILE A 344 -17.78 27.09 -4.70
N ILE A 345 -17.22 26.05 -4.09
CA ILE A 345 -17.83 24.73 -4.03
C ILE A 345 -18.10 24.38 -2.57
N MET A 346 -19.31 23.93 -2.29
CA MET A 346 -19.67 23.36 -1.00
C MET A 346 -19.44 21.84 -1.07
N LEU A 347 -18.45 21.34 -0.32
CA LEU A 347 -18.09 19.92 -0.30
C LEU A 347 -18.49 19.29 1.03
N GLU A 348 -19.23 18.18 0.99
CA GLU A 348 -19.37 17.27 2.13
C GLU A 348 -18.09 16.43 2.22
N VAL A 349 -17.32 16.64 3.29
CA VAL A 349 -16.03 15.98 3.51
C VAL A 349 -15.99 15.30 4.88
N PRO A 350 -15.16 14.25 5.07
CA PRO A 350 -14.90 13.68 6.39
C PRO A 350 -14.38 14.73 7.36
N ARG A 351 -14.85 14.72 8.61
CA ARG A 351 -14.48 15.72 9.63
C ARG A 351 -12.96 15.79 9.85
N ASP A 352 -12.28 14.65 9.86
CA ASP A 352 -10.84 14.58 10.14
C ASP A 352 -9.97 15.21 9.03
N SER A 353 -10.52 15.30 7.81
CA SER A 353 -9.82 15.88 6.65
C SER A 353 -9.97 17.40 6.57
N VAL A 354 -10.84 18.01 7.37
CA VAL A 354 -11.17 19.44 7.30
C VAL A 354 -9.92 20.30 7.49
N ASP A 355 -9.13 20.06 8.54
CA ASP A 355 -7.96 20.88 8.86
C ASP A 355 -6.92 20.86 7.73
N MET A 356 -6.72 19.70 7.10
CA MET A 356 -5.82 19.56 5.95
C MET A 356 -6.35 20.30 4.72
N ILE A 357 -7.66 20.28 4.47
CA ILE A 357 -8.31 21.00 3.37
C ILE A 357 -8.17 22.50 3.57
N LEU A 358 -8.52 23.00 4.77
CA LEU A 358 -8.46 24.43 5.08
C LEU A 358 -7.02 24.97 4.99
N SER A 359 -6.02 24.17 5.39
CA SER A 359 -4.61 24.57 5.37
C SER A 359 -4.00 24.57 3.96
N ASN A 360 -4.61 23.86 3.01
CA ASN A 360 -4.05 23.67 1.66
C ASN A 360 -5.00 24.16 0.54
N MET A 361 -6.00 25.00 0.83
CA MET A 361 -7.04 25.38 -0.14
C MET A 361 -6.50 25.79 -1.52
N ASP A 362 -5.41 26.55 -1.57
CA ASP A 362 -4.82 27.05 -2.81
C ASP A 362 -4.19 25.93 -3.67
N ASN A 363 -3.85 24.79 -3.07
CA ASN A 363 -3.13 23.68 -3.68
C ASN A 363 -3.98 22.40 -3.76
N ILE A 364 -5.30 22.52 -3.70
CA ILE A 364 -6.21 21.38 -3.82
C ILE A 364 -6.60 21.12 -5.27
N ILE A 365 -6.69 19.85 -5.63
CA ILE A 365 -7.25 19.37 -6.90
C ILE A 365 -8.39 18.40 -6.58
N LEU A 366 -9.55 18.65 -7.17
CA LEU A 366 -10.70 17.76 -7.16
C LEU A 366 -10.64 16.86 -8.40
N THR A 367 -10.86 15.57 -8.18
CA THR A 367 -10.87 14.56 -9.25
C THR A 367 -12.13 13.72 -9.15
N ILE A 368 -12.60 13.23 -10.30
CA ILE A 368 -13.78 12.35 -10.36
C ILE A 368 -13.28 10.90 -10.37
N PRO A 369 -13.58 10.09 -9.35
CA PRO A 369 -13.19 8.69 -9.33
C PRO A 369 -13.93 7.89 -10.42
N THR A 370 -13.22 6.99 -11.10
CA THR A 370 -13.77 6.21 -12.22
C THR A 370 -14.83 5.19 -11.79
N TYR A 371 -14.77 4.70 -10.55
CA TYR A 371 -15.79 3.80 -9.99
C TYR A 371 -17.12 4.51 -9.70
N ASN A 372 -17.14 5.84 -9.74
CA ASN A 372 -18.36 6.63 -9.64
C ASN A 372 -18.34 7.80 -10.63
N ALA A 373 -17.97 7.49 -11.86
CA ALA A 373 -17.93 8.49 -12.91
C ALA A 373 -19.35 8.89 -13.32
N PRO A 374 -19.61 10.18 -13.60
CA PRO A 374 -20.89 10.64 -14.13
C PRO A 374 -21.28 9.92 -15.42
N ASP A 375 -22.59 9.85 -15.70
CA ASP A 375 -23.17 9.15 -16.86
C ASP A 375 -22.59 9.56 -18.22
N TRP A 376 -22.04 10.77 -18.32
CA TRP A 376 -21.41 11.26 -19.55
C TRP A 376 -20.03 10.64 -19.81
N VAL A 377 -19.39 10.06 -18.79
CA VAL A 377 -18.11 9.35 -18.90
C VAL A 377 -18.36 7.91 -19.37
N LYS A 378 -18.17 7.66 -20.67
CA LYS A 378 -18.27 6.30 -21.23
C LYS A 378 -16.92 5.59 -21.13
N ILE A 379 -16.65 4.98 -19.97
CA ILE A 379 -15.51 4.08 -19.82
C ILE A 379 -15.90 2.74 -20.45
N LYS A 380 -15.29 2.36 -21.58
CA LYS A 380 -15.40 0.99 -22.08
C LYS A 380 -14.62 0.10 -21.10
N GLN A 381 -15.34 -0.78 -20.41
CA GLN A 381 -14.74 -1.84 -19.60
C GLN A 381 -14.11 -2.91 -20.49
#